data_AF-A0AB39U931-F1
#
_entry.id   AF-A0AB39U931-F1
#
_cell.length_a   1.000
_cell.length_b   1.000
_cell.length_c   1.000
_cell.angle_alpha   90.00
_cell.angle_beta   90.00
_cell.angle_gamma   90.00
#
_symmetry.space_group_name_H-M   'P 1'
#
loop_
_entity.id
_entity.type
_entity.pdbx_description
1 polymer ?
#
loop_
_entity_poly.entity_id
_entity_poly.type
_entity_poly.pdbx_seq_one_letter_code
_entity_poly.pdbx_strand_id
1 'polypeptide(L)'
;MDEVRLVDWLRAERDQRVDHGLYYNTQIMFAWNSNHMEGSTLSPEQTAQLFTTGAVLPSNVDDEIRADDVVETTNHFRVFDWLLDHVDDLVDDALLFSLHGLLKRGTSQERDPNRNVGGYKRLPNVISQLEGIHTVLPGDVPKAMNEVSTLYAQLRDDPFEIAKAHWMFETTHPFSDGNGRVGRLVMFKELLRLDSIPPLLQDKHRNLYTRGLHRFPEHPGFLIDLLLAERDAYQTLVEDLAPGKIRYSYVDHWDADSVAKRIAVRPIVNAHLKRFWDDQDIDSSPDRSADSAPLFEAGQNDDHVPRDIASDSGISPRHVSWDVHLNGSETSLDSGPTMGK
;
A
#
# COMPACT_ATOMS: atom_id res chain seq x y z
N MET A 1 29.36 -11.15 7.08
CA MET A 1 28.11 -10.68 7.73
C MET A 1 27.06 -11.63 7.23
N ASP A 2 26.40 -12.30 8.15
CA ASP A 2 25.30 -13.20 7.81
C ASP A 2 24.15 -12.39 7.25
N GLU A 3 23.43 -12.94 6.27
CA GLU A 3 22.27 -12.29 5.67
C GLU A 3 21.14 -12.15 6.71
N VAL A 4 20.50 -10.97 6.76
CA VAL A 4 19.40 -10.68 7.70
C VAL A 4 18.05 -10.64 7.01
N ARG A 5 16.95 -10.76 7.75
CA ARG A 5 15.61 -10.55 7.18
C ARG A 5 15.50 -9.12 6.66
N LEU A 6 14.74 -8.92 5.59
CA LEU A 6 14.46 -7.58 5.06
C LEU A 6 13.88 -6.65 6.14
N VAL A 7 12.93 -7.14 6.93
CA VAL A 7 12.33 -6.33 8.01
C VAL A 7 13.35 -5.94 9.09
N ASP A 8 14.29 -6.83 9.42
CA ASP A 8 15.32 -6.55 10.44
C ASP A 8 16.30 -5.49 9.91
N TRP A 9 16.61 -5.51 8.62
CA TRP A 9 17.41 -4.45 7.98
C TRP A 9 16.68 -3.10 8.00
N LEU A 10 15.40 -3.08 7.60
CA LEU A 10 14.59 -1.87 7.59
C LEU A 10 14.47 -1.25 9.00
N ARG A 11 14.22 -2.08 10.02
CA ARG A 11 14.20 -1.66 11.44
C ARG A 11 15.56 -1.11 11.87
N ALA A 12 16.66 -1.82 11.55
CA ALA A 12 18.00 -1.39 11.93
C ALA A 12 18.37 -0.03 11.31
N GLU A 13 18.04 0.21 10.03
CA GLU A 13 18.28 1.49 9.37
C GLU A 13 17.39 2.61 9.94
N ARG A 14 16.10 2.33 10.21
CA ARG A 14 15.18 3.25 10.88
C ARG A 14 15.75 3.70 12.23
N ASP A 15 16.12 2.75 13.08
CA ASP A 15 16.55 3.01 14.46
C ASP A 15 17.89 3.77 14.50
N GLN A 16 18.77 3.51 13.53
CA GLN A 16 20.02 4.23 13.35
C GLN A 16 19.87 5.55 12.59
N ARG A 17 18.68 5.84 12.05
CA ARG A 17 18.38 7.00 11.21
C ARG A 17 19.35 7.10 10.03
N VAL A 18 19.56 5.97 9.34
CA VAL A 18 20.42 5.92 8.15
C VAL A 18 19.77 6.74 7.05
N ASP A 19 20.43 7.85 6.70
CA ASP A 19 19.97 8.71 5.62
C ASP A 19 20.22 8.05 4.26
N HIS A 20 19.27 8.22 3.34
CA HIS A 20 19.30 7.65 1.99
C HIS A 20 19.51 6.12 1.90
N GLY A 21 19.30 5.38 3.00
CA GLY A 21 19.33 3.92 3.05
C GLY A 21 18.09 3.26 2.43
N LEU A 22 18.02 1.93 2.49
CA LEU A 22 16.88 1.16 1.99
C LEU A 22 15.56 1.54 2.68
N TYR A 23 15.56 1.69 4.01
CA TYR A 23 14.41 2.15 4.79
C TYR A 23 13.94 3.54 4.37
N TYR A 24 14.87 4.51 4.27
CA TYR A 24 14.57 5.87 3.83
C TYR A 24 13.88 5.88 2.45
N ASN A 25 14.46 5.18 1.48
CA ASN A 25 13.92 5.13 0.12
C ASN A 25 12.59 4.37 0.06
N THR A 26 12.46 3.25 0.79
CA THR A 26 11.21 2.50 0.90
C THR A 26 10.09 3.37 1.47
N GLN A 27 10.35 4.06 2.57
CA GLN A 27 9.38 4.90 3.26
C GLN A 27 8.85 6.03 2.36
N ILE A 28 9.76 6.77 1.70
CA ILE A 28 9.36 7.89 0.83
C ILE A 28 8.60 7.40 -0.39
N MET A 29 9.13 6.38 -1.09
CA MET A 29 8.47 5.86 -2.28
C MET A 29 7.10 5.28 -1.94
N PHE A 30 6.98 4.55 -0.83
CA PHE A 30 5.72 3.94 -0.45
C PHE A 30 4.71 5.01 -0.06
N ALA A 31 5.08 5.96 0.80
CA ALA A 31 4.19 7.05 1.20
C ALA A 31 3.73 7.89 0.00
N TRP A 32 4.65 8.30 -0.87
CA TRP A 32 4.33 9.12 -2.04
C TRP A 32 3.39 8.38 -2.98
N ASN A 33 3.77 7.20 -3.48
CA ASN A 33 2.95 6.47 -4.46
C ASN A 33 1.58 6.11 -3.86
N SER A 34 1.57 5.61 -2.62
CA SER A 34 0.34 5.18 -1.96
C SER A 34 -0.61 6.35 -1.71
N ASN A 35 -0.12 7.54 -1.34
CA ASN A 35 -0.99 8.70 -1.13
C ASN A 35 -1.40 9.37 -2.45
N HIS A 36 -0.51 9.41 -3.45
CA HIS A 36 -0.80 10.03 -4.74
C HIS A 36 -1.90 9.26 -5.51
N MET A 37 -1.89 7.92 -5.42
CA MET A 37 -2.97 7.07 -5.96
C MET A 37 -4.36 7.40 -5.38
N GLU A 38 -4.42 7.94 -4.17
CA GLU A 38 -5.64 8.39 -3.50
C GLU A 38 -5.90 9.91 -3.65
N GLY A 39 -5.06 10.62 -4.40
CA GLY A 39 -5.28 12.03 -4.76
C GLY A 39 -4.52 13.09 -3.94
N SER A 40 -3.54 12.69 -3.12
CA SER A 40 -2.57 13.65 -2.54
C SER A 40 -1.85 14.41 -3.65
N THR A 41 -1.60 15.71 -3.47
CA THR A 41 -0.90 16.54 -4.47
C THR A 41 0.58 16.77 -4.16
N LEU A 42 1.11 16.22 -3.07
CA LEU A 42 2.53 16.35 -2.75
C LEU A 42 3.40 15.66 -3.80
N SER A 43 4.45 16.34 -4.25
CA SER A 43 5.48 15.78 -5.14
C SER A 43 6.37 14.75 -4.41
N PRO A 44 7.14 13.92 -5.13
CA PRO A 44 8.17 13.08 -4.53
C PRO A 44 9.16 13.89 -3.68
N GLU A 45 9.60 15.05 -4.18
CA GLU A 45 10.55 15.94 -3.50
C GLU A 45 9.95 16.55 -2.24
N GLN A 46 8.67 16.98 -2.30
CA GLN A 46 7.95 17.50 -1.13
C GLN A 46 7.73 16.41 -0.08
N THR A 47 7.43 15.18 -0.50
CA THR A 47 7.28 14.02 0.39
C THR A 47 8.61 13.71 1.09
N ALA A 48 9.71 13.68 0.33
CA ALA A 48 11.05 13.50 0.89
C ALA A 48 11.44 14.64 1.85
N GLN A 49 11.15 15.90 1.46
CA GLN A 49 11.42 17.07 2.30
C GLN A 49 10.64 17.00 3.63
N LEU A 50 9.35 16.62 3.57
CA LEU A 50 8.52 16.43 4.75
C LEU A 50 9.11 15.36 5.67
N PHE A 51 9.53 14.22 5.10
CA PHE A 51 10.13 13.13 5.87
C PHE A 51 11.41 13.57 6.59
N THR A 52 12.31 14.24 5.87
CA THR A 52 13.64 14.60 6.39
C THR A 52 13.61 15.79 7.35
N THR A 53 12.76 16.79 7.09
CA THR A 53 12.82 18.08 7.81
C THR A 53 11.59 18.37 8.66
N GLY A 54 10.49 17.62 8.49
CA GLY A 54 9.20 17.94 9.10
C GLY A 54 8.50 19.17 8.49
N ALA A 55 9.00 19.69 7.37
CA ALA A 55 8.46 20.85 6.69
C ALA A 55 8.32 20.59 5.19
N VAL A 56 7.33 21.23 4.57
CA VAL A 56 7.17 21.29 3.11
C VAL A 56 7.27 22.74 2.68
N LEU A 57 8.09 23.01 1.68
CA LEU A 57 8.17 24.30 1.04
C LEU A 57 7.37 24.30 -0.27
N PRO A 58 6.61 25.38 -0.56
CA PRO A 58 6.01 25.56 -1.87
C PRO A 58 7.10 25.61 -2.95
N SER A 59 6.86 24.91 -4.05
CA SER A 59 7.76 24.89 -5.20
C SER A 59 7.70 26.22 -5.98
N ASN A 60 6.58 26.94 -5.89
CA ASN A 60 6.38 28.27 -6.44
C ASN A 60 5.26 29.03 -5.68
N VAL A 61 4.97 30.26 -6.09
CA VAL A 61 4.00 31.15 -5.42
C VAL A 61 2.55 30.64 -5.53
N ASP A 62 2.24 29.84 -6.55
CA ASP A 62 0.91 29.30 -6.83
C ASP A 62 0.75 27.85 -6.33
N ASP A 63 1.77 27.29 -5.67
CA ASP A 63 1.79 25.91 -5.18
C ASP A 63 0.99 25.81 -3.87
N GLU A 64 -0.25 25.32 -3.97
CA GLU A 64 -1.13 25.11 -2.83
C GLU A 64 -0.82 23.78 -2.13
N ILE A 65 -0.29 23.86 -0.92
CA ILE A 65 -0.07 22.68 -0.06
C ILE A 65 -1.29 22.45 0.82
N ARG A 66 -2.02 21.36 0.55
CA ARG A 66 -3.20 20.98 1.34
C ARG A 66 -2.77 20.44 2.70
N ALA A 67 -3.38 20.96 3.77
CA ALA A 67 -3.08 20.55 5.13
C ALA A 67 -3.31 19.04 5.36
N ASP A 68 -4.41 18.50 4.82
CA ASP A 68 -4.70 17.06 4.92
C ASP A 68 -3.62 16.22 4.22
N ASP A 69 -3.05 16.64 3.09
CA ASP A 69 -1.99 15.88 2.40
C ASP A 69 -0.71 15.81 3.25
N VAL A 70 -0.36 16.90 3.94
CA VAL A 70 0.78 16.93 4.89
C VAL A 70 0.51 16.01 6.08
N VAL A 71 -0.70 16.06 6.64
CA VAL A 71 -1.09 15.22 7.79
C VAL A 71 -1.13 13.75 7.40
N GLU A 72 -1.79 13.39 6.30
CA GLU A 72 -1.92 12.01 5.83
C GLU A 72 -0.56 11.42 5.43
N THR A 73 0.34 12.22 4.85
CA THR A 73 1.72 11.78 4.54
C THR A 73 2.55 11.57 5.81
N THR A 74 2.47 12.50 6.77
CA THR A 74 3.12 12.32 8.08
C THR A 74 2.59 11.09 8.81
N ASN A 75 1.29 10.83 8.72
CA ASN A 75 0.68 9.65 9.32
C ASN A 75 1.13 8.37 8.61
N HIS A 76 1.26 8.37 7.28
CA HIS A 76 1.78 7.22 6.56
C HIS A 76 3.18 6.84 7.06
N PHE A 77 4.07 7.81 7.30
CA PHE A 77 5.39 7.55 7.87
C PHE A 77 5.31 6.85 9.22
N ARG A 78 4.46 7.36 10.12
CA ARG A 78 4.22 6.77 11.45
C ARG A 78 3.60 5.38 11.38
N VAL A 79 2.66 5.17 10.46
CA VAL A 79 2.01 3.87 10.25
C VAL A 79 3.03 2.86 9.75
N PHE A 80 3.92 3.24 8.84
CA PHE A 80 4.96 2.34 8.35
C PHE A 80 5.93 1.94 9.47
N ASP A 81 6.35 2.88 10.31
CA ASP A 81 7.19 2.57 11.47
C ASP A 81 6.51 1.59 12.43
N TRP A 82 5.26 1.87 12.77
CA TRP A 82 4.46 0.99 13.62
C TRP A 82 4.29 -0.39 12.97
N LEU A 83 4.01 -0.45 11.67
CA LEU A 83 3.85 -1.68 10.91
C LEU A 83 5.12 -2.52 10.90
N LEU A 84 6.30 -1.89 10.80
CA LEU A 84 7.57 -2.61 10.92
C LEU A 84 7.68 -3.27 12.30
N ASP A 85 7.25 -2.63 13.38
CA ASP A 85 7.30 -3.23 14.73
C ASP A 85 6.26 -4.34 14.94
N HIS A 86 5.15 -4.32 14.18
CA HIS A 86 4.05 -5.28 14.29
C HIS A 86 4.03 -6.29 13.12
N VAL A 87 5.17 -6.50 12.45
CA VAL A 87 5.27 -7.36 11.25
C VAL A 87 4.84 -8.81 11.49
N ASP A 88 5.02 -9.33 12.70
CA ASP A 88 4.71 -10.72 13.04
C ASP A 88 3.29 -10.90 13.61
N ASP A 89 2.55 -9.80 13.82
CA ASP A 89 1.18 -9.82 14.31
C ASP A 89 0.22 -10.36 13.24
N LEU A 90 -0.90 -10.93 13.68
CA LEU A 90 -1.92 -11.44 12.76
C LEU A 90 -2.69 -10.27 12.11
N VAL A 91 -3.14 -10.46 10.87
CA VAL A 91 -4.08 -9.54 10.22
C VAL A 91 -5.47 -9.78 10.78
N ASP A 92 -5.79 -9.14 11.91
CA ASP A 92 -7.09 -9.15 12.55
C ASP A 92 -7.71 -7.74 12.67
N ASP A 93 -8.93 -7.65 13.20
CA ASP A 93 -9.63 -6.38 13.41
C ASP A 93 -8.77 -5.37 14.19
N ALA A 94 -8.02 -5.81 15.21
CA ALA A 94 -7.23 -4.93 16.05
C ALA A 94 -6.05 -4.30 15.29
N LEU A 95 -5.31 -5.11 14.51
CA LEU A 95 -4.25 -4.62 13.63
C LEU A 95 -4.84 -3.63 12.61
N LEU A 96 -5.92 -4.01 11.94
CA LEU A 96 -6.54 -3.21 10.89
C LEU A 96 -7.10 -1.88 11.41
N PHE A 97 -7.71 -1.89 12.58
CA PHE A 97 -8.20 -0.67 13.26
C PHE A 97 -7.04 0.23 13.68
N SER A 98 -5.93 -0.34 14.14
CA SER A 98 -4.73 0.43 14.47
C SER A 98 -4.13 1.10 13.24
N LEU A 99 -3.99 0.36 12.13
CA LEU A 99 -3.51 0.91 10.85
C LEU A 99 -4.41 2.06 10.36
N HIS A 100 -5.73 1.84 10.30
CA HIS A 100 -6.67 2.87 9.84
C HIS A 100 -6.72 4.08 10.79
N GLY A 101 -6.71 3.85 12.10
CA GLY A 101 -6.72 4.90 13.12
C GLY A 101 -5.46 5.77 13.07
N LEU A 102 -4.28 5.16 12.95
CA LEU A 102 -3.02 5.88 12.81
C LEU A 102 -2.96 6.65 11.48
N LEU A 103 -3.39 6.04 10.37
CA LEU A 103 -3.39 6.66 9.05
C LEU A 103 -4.24 7.94 9.01
N LYS A 104 -5.39 7.93 9.69
CA LYS A 104 -6.38 9.02 9.65
C LYS A 104 -6.32 9.98 10.84
N ARG A 105 -5.41 9.79 11.78
CA ARG A 105 -5.26 10.64 12.98
C ARG A 105 -5.03 12.11 12.62
N GLY A 106 -5.75 13.02 13.23
CA GLY A 106 -5.59 14.46 13.02
C GLY A 106 -6.06 14.97 11.65
N THR A 107 -6.60 14.12 10.78
CA THR A 107 -7.21 14.54 9.51
C THR A 107 -8.57 15.18 9.76
N SER A 108 -9.09 15.91 8.78
CA SER A 108 -10.46 16.42 8.80
C SER A 108 -11.52 15.33 9.02
N GLN A 109 -11.26 14.09 8.60
CA GLN A 109 -12.16 12.95 8.69
C GLN A 109 -12.22 12.30 10.09
N GLU A 110 -11.19 12.42 10.91
CA GLU A 110 -11.14 11.80 12.25
C GLU A 110 -12.32 12.23 13.13
N ARG A 111 -12.78 13.47 12.96
CA ARG A 111 -13.84 14.07 13.76
C ARG A 111 -15.24 13.80 13.23
N ASP A 112 -15.39 13.15 12.08
CA ASP A 112 -16.69 12.81 11.49
C ASP A 112 -17.13 11.41 11.98
N PRO A 113 -18.21 11.30 12.79
CA PRO A 113 -18.70 10.02 13.29
C PRO A 113 -19.09 9.04 12.17
N ASN A 114 -19.46 9.53 10.98
CA ASN A 114 -19.79 8.67 9.84
C ASN A 114 -18.55 7.99 9.25
N ARG A 115 -17.36 8.54 9.48
CA ARG A 115 -16.10 7.96 9.02
C ARG A 115 -15.65 6.81 9.89
N ASN A 116 -16.01 6.83 11.17
CA ASN A 116 -15.67 5.81 12.16
C ASN A 116 -14.18 5.43 12.10
N VAL A 117 -13.29 6.43 12.16
CA VAL A 117 -11.84 6.23 12.09
C VAL A 117 -11.40 5.23 13.16
N GLY A 118 -10.58 4.25 12.77
CA GLY A 118 -10.20 3.12 13.63
C GLY A 118 -11.30 2.07 13.82
N GLY A 119 -12.33 2.04 12.98
CA GLY A 119 -13.35 0.98 12.96
C GLY A 119 -13.96 0.78 11.58
N TYR A 120 -14.80 -0.25 11.44
CA TYR A 120 -15.48 -0.53 10.17
C TYR A 120 -16.45 0.57 9.74
N LYS A 121 -16.68 0.69 8.44
CA LYS A 121 -17.65 1.63 7.88
C LYS A 121 -19.05 1.39 8.45
N ARG A 122 -19.75 2.48 8.73
CA ARG A 122 -21.16 2.45 9.20
C ARG A 122 -22.15 2.69 8.07
N LEU A 123 -21.68 3.28 6.97
CA LEU A 123 -22.46 3.59 5.78
C LEU A 123 -21.92 2.82 4.57
N PRO A 124 -22.79 2.44 3.62
CA PRO A 124 -22.36 1.86 2.36
C PRO A 124 -21.42 2.79 1.59
N ASN A 125 -20.38 2.24 0.95
CA ASN A 125 -19.47 2.97 0.06
C ASN A 125 -19.16 2.18 -1.22
N VAL A 126 -18.75 2.88 -2.27
CA VAL A 126 -18.43 2.28 -3.58
C VAL A 126 -17.01 2.64 -3.98
N ILE A 127 -16.33 1.72 -4.67
CA ILE A 127 -14.97 1.95 -5.19
C ILE A 127 -15.04 2.94 -6.37
N SER A 128 -16.08 2.83 -7.19
CA SER A 128 -16.34 3.75 -8.30
C SER A 128 -17.85 3.92 -8.48
N GLN A 129 -18.33 5.16 -8.26
CA GLN A 129 -19.74 5.51 -8.50
C GLN A 129 -20.11 5.42 -9.99
N LEU A 130 -19.17 5.74 -10.88
CA LEU A 130 -19.38 5.71 -12.33
C LEU A 130 -19.50 4.30 -12.88
N GLU A 131 -18.76 3.35 -12.32
CA GLU A 131 -18.76 1.94 -12.75
C GLU A 131 -19.73 1.07 -11.94
N GLY A 132 -20.36 1.63 -10.90
CA GLY A 132 -21.30 0.89 -10.04
C GLY A 132 -20.64 -0.27 -9.29
N ILE A 133 -19.35 -0.13 -8.94
CA ILE A 133 -18.63 -1.18 -8.20
C ILE A 133 -18.99 -1.05 -6.73
N HIS A 134 -20.06 -1.75 -6.36
CA HIS A 134 -20.53 -1.86 -4.99
C HIS A 134 -19.49 -2.61 -4.15
N THR A 135 -19.56 -2.43 -2.83
CA THR A 135 -18.70 -3.13 -1.87
C THR A 135 -19.59 -3.90 -0.88
N VAL A 136 -18.97 -4.65 0.02
CA VAL A 136 -19.69 -5.36 1.09
C VAL A 136 -20.44 -4.35 1.96
N LEU A 137 -21.71 -4.63 2.30
CA LEU A 137 -22.52 -3.75 3.15
C LEU A 137 -21.98 -3.71 4.59
N PRO A 138 -22.15 -2.59 5.32
CA PRO A 138 -21.63 -2.44 6.69
C PRO A 138 -21.88 -3.63 7.62
N GLY A 139 -23.09 -4.19 7.61
CA GLY A 139 -23.47 -5.32 8.48
C GLY A 139 -22.76 -6.65 8.15
N ASP A 140 -22.24 -6.80 6.94
CA ASP A 140 -21.56 -8.02 6.49
C ASP A 140 -20.02 -7.89 6.52
N VAL A 141 -19.48 -6.68 6.71
CA VAL A 141 -18.03 -6.43 6.77
C VAL A 141 -17.31 -7.33 7.77
N PRO A 142 -17.77 -7.54 9.02
CA PRO A 142 -17.06 -8.39 9.97
C PRO A 142 -16.89 -9.84 9.50
N LYS A 143 -17.88 -10.39 8.79
CA LYS A 143 -17.81 -11.75 8.25
C LYS A 143 -16.85 -11.81 7.06
N ALA A 144 -16.95 -10.84 6.15
CA ALA A 144 -16.03 -10.73 5.01
C ALA A 144 -14.57 -10.57 5.45
N MET A 145 -14.32 -9.77 6.50
CA MET A 145 -12.99 -9.57 7.03
C MET A 145 -12.40 -10.81 7.71
N ASN A 146 -13.23 -11.69 8.30
CA ASN A 146 -12.75 -12.98 8.76
C ASN A 146 -12.22 -13.86 7.59
N GLU A 147 -12.84 -13.79 6.41
CA GLU A 147 -12.30 -14.46 5.22
C GLU A 147 -10.95 -13.85 4.80
N VAL A 148 -10.83 -12.53 4.83
CA VAL A 148 -9.57 -11.81 4.54
C VAL A 148 -8.47 -12.21 5.53
N SER A 149 -8.75 -12.17 6.84
CA SER A 149 -7.82 -12.60 7.88
C SER A 149 -7.37 -14.05 7.71
N THR A 150 -8.29 -14.94 7.32
CA THR A 150 -7.97 -16.34 7.04
C THR A 150 -7.03 -16.49 5.84
N LEU A 151 -7.26 -15.71 4.76
CA LEU A 151 -6.38 -15.70 3.59
C LEU A 151 -4.97 -15.25 3.95
N TYR A 152 -4.83 -14.17 4.73
CA TYR A 152 -3.52 -13.68 5.16
C TYR A 152 -2.81 -14.62 6.14
N ALA A 153 -3.54 -15.20 7.11
CA ALA A 153 -2.96 -16.17 8.05
C ALA A 153 -2.39 -17.43 7.38
N GLN A 154 -2.93 -17.82 6.22
CA GLN A 154 -2.50 -18.97 5.44
C GLN A 154 -1.57 -18.60 4.27
N LEU A 155 -1.26 -17.30 4.11
CA LEU A 155 -0.57 -16.78 2.95
C LEU A 155 0.83 -17.40 2.81
N ARG A 156 1.18 -17.71 1.56
CA ARG A 156 2.52 -18.12 1.14
C ARG A 156 3.03 -17.14 0.09
N ASP A 157 4.32 -17.24 -0.20
CA ASP A 157 4.93 -16.58 -1.37
C ASP A 157 4.44 -17.26 -2.66
N ASP A 158 3.16 -17.07 -2.97
CA ASP A 158 2.48 -17.54 -4.18
C ASP A 158 1.81 -16.31 -4.83
N PRO A 159 2.21 -15.92 -6.06
CA PRO A 159 1.72 -14.69 -6.68
C PRO A 159 0.20 -14.61 -6.81
N PHE A 160 -0.48 -15.75 -6.98
CA PHE A 160 -1.95 -15.79 -7.05
C PHE A 160 -2.59 -15.62 -5.67
N GLU A 161 -2.04 -16.22 -4.62
CA GLU A 161 -2.56 -16.05 -3.25
C GLU A 161 -2.40 -14.62 -2.75
N ILE A 162 -1.26 -13.99 -3.03
CA ILE A 162 -0.99 -12.58 -2.70
C ILE A 162 -2.02 -11.68 -3.38
N ALA A 163 -2.19 -11.82 -4.70
CA ALA A 163 -3.16 -11.04 -5.47
C ALA A 163 -4.59 -11.27 -4.99
N LYS A 164 -4.95 -12.52 -4.65
CA LYS A 164 -6.29 -12.88 -4.18
C LYS A 164 -6.59 -12.32 -2.78
N ALA A 165 -5.65 -12.40 -1.85
CA ALA A 165 -5.83 -11.83 -0.51
C ALA A 165 -6.04 -10.32 -0.58
N HIS A 166 -5.22 -9.64 -1.38
CA HIS A 166 -5.32 -8.20 -1.60
C HIS A 166 -6.64 -7.81 -2.29
N TRP A 167 -7.04 -8.53 -3.34
CA TRP A 167 -8.34 -8.34 -4.01
C TRP A 167 -9.53 -8.55 -3.05
N MET A 168 -9.47 -9.54 -2.16
CA MET A 168 -10.53 -9.79 -1.18
C MET A 168 -10.66 -8.61 -0.19
N PHE A 169 -9.54 -8.05 0.26
CA PHE A 169 -9.53 -6.87 1.11
C PHE A 169 -10.15 -5.66 0.39
N GLU A 170 -9.68 -5.35 -0.82
CA GLU A 170 -10.12 -4.19 -1.60
C GLU A 170 -11.62 -4.25 -1.95
N THR A 171 -12.13 -5.44 -2.29
CA THR A 171 -13.57 -5.64 -2.59
C THR A 171 -14.46 -5.66 -1.35
N THR A 172 -13.92 -6.06 -0.20
CA THR A 172 -14.61 -5.92 1.09
C THR A 172 -14.74 -4.45 1.47
N HIS A 173 -13.68 -3.67 1.23
CA HIS A 173 -13.65 -2.24 1.43
C HIS A 173 -14.13 -1.85 2.85
N PRO A 174 -13.45 -2.35 3.91
CA PRO A 174 -13.98 -2.36 5.27
C PRO A 174 -14.13 -0.99 5.92
N PHE A 175 -13.37 0.01 5.49
CA PHE A 175 -13.34 1.36 6.06
C PHE A 175 -14.13 2.35 5.23
N SER A 176 -14.47 3.50 5.82
CA SER A 176 -15.20 4.56 5.10
C SER A 176 -14.34 5.24 4.03
N ASP A 177 -13.02 5.31 4.24
CA ASP A 177 -12.00 5.82 3.34
C ASP A 177 -10.63 5.21 3.72
N GLY A 178 -9.61 5.37 2.88
CA GLY A 178 -8.24 4.90 3.14
C GLY A 178 -8.01 3.41 2.89
N ASN A 179 -9.00 2.70 2.35
CA ASN A 179 -8.91 1.26 2.07
C ASN A 179 -7.70 0.92 1.19
N GLY A 180 -7.50 1.62 0.07
CA GLY A 180 -6.36 1.36 -0.82
C GLY A 180 -5.00 1.42 -0.10
N ARG A 181 -4.84 2.40 0.80
CA ARG A 181 -3.60 2.58 1.59
C ARG A 181 -3.43 1.47 2.61
N VAL A 182 -4.48 1.16 3.37
CA VAL A 182 -4.43 0.06 4.35
C VAL A 182 -4.19 -1.29 3.67
N GLY A 183 -4.83 -1.55 2.53
CA GLY A 183 -4.65 -2.78 1.75
C GLY A 183 -3.21 -2.95 1.29
N ARG A 184 -2.62 -1.90 0.70
CA ARG A 184 -1.20 -1.91 0.31
C ARG A 184 -0.26 -2.11 1.50
N LEU A 185 -0.53 -1.46 2.64
CA LEU A 185 0.25 -1.64 3.88
C LEU A 185 0.17 -3.08 4.38
N VAL A 186 -1.02 -3.66 4.47
CA VAL A 186 -1.22 -5.05 4.92
C VAL A 186 -0.52 -6.03 3.97
N MET A 187 -0.64 -5.85 2.66
CA MET A 187 0.08 -6.66 1.67
C MET A 187 1.60 -6.55 1.88
N PHE A 188 2.14 -5.34 1.99
CA PHE A 188 3.58 -5.12 2.23
C PHE A 188 4.06 -5.82 3.52
N LYS A 189 3.33 -5.63 4.63
CA LYS A 189 3.60 -6.28 5.93
C LYS A 189 3.65 -7.80 5.82
N GLU A 190 2.65 -8.40 5.19
CA GLU A 190 2.55 -9.85 5.15
C GLU A 190 3.65 -10.48 4.31
N LEU A 191 4.11 -9.80 3.26
CA LEU A 191 5.30 -10.23 2.52
C LEU A 191 6.58 -10.08 3.35
N LEU A 192 6.73 -9.01 4.14
CA LEU A 192 7.85 -8.91 5.10
C LEU A 192 7.81 -10.03 6.15
N ARG A 193 6.63 -10.40 6.67
CA ARG A 193 6.46 -11.49 7.64
C ARG A 193 6.94 -12.83 7.07
N LEU A 194 6.70 -13.05 5.77
CA LEU A 194 7.10 -14.25 5.05
C LEU A 194 8.58 -14.26 4.63
N ASP A 195 9.36 -13.25 5.01
CA ASP A 195 10.71 -13.00 4.49
C ASP A 195 10.71 -12.91 2.96
N SER A 196 9.65 -12.37 2.35
CA SER A 196 9.50 -12.27 0.90
C SER A 196 9.59 -10.81 0.42
N ILE A 197 10.01 -10.61 -0.83
CA ILE A 197 10.04 -9.27 -1.45
C ILE A 197 8.61 -8.73 -1.60
N PRO A 198 8.24 -7.62 -0.92
CA PRO A 198 6.93 -7.00 -1.08
C PRO A 198 6.86 -6.15 -2.36
N PRO A 199 5.67 -5.99 -2.99
CA PRO A 199 5.47 -4.98 -4.02
C PRO A 199 5.39 -3.59 -3.41
N LEU A 200 6.01 -2.60 -4.05
CA LEU A 200 5.80 -1.18 -3.77
C LEU A 200 5.09 -0.56 -4.98
N LEU A 201 3.76 -0.59 -4.98
CA LEU A 201 2.99 -0.14 -6.15
C LEU A 201 3.27 1.31 -6.49
N GLN A 202 3.62 1.53 -7.76
CA GLN A 202 3.93 2.85 -8.29
C GLN A 202 2.68 3.51 -8.87
N ASP A 203 2.46 4.79 -8.60
CA ASP A 203 1.28 5.53 -9.08
C ASP A 203 1.21 5.57 -10.61
N LYS A 204 2.35 5.55 -11.30
CA LYS A 204 2.40 5.41 -12.77
C LYS A 204 1.65 4.18 -13.30
N HIS A 205 1.47 3.15 -12.47
CA HIS A 205 0.72 1.94 -12.78
C HIS A 205 -0.70 1.92 -12.19
N ARG A 206 -1.19 3.02 -11.59
CA ARG A 206 -2.53 3.13 -10.97
C ARG A 206 -3.65 2.59 -11.84
N ASN A 207 -3.66 2.95 -13.12
CA ASN A 207 -4.69 2.47 -14.06
C ASN A 207 -4.61 0.96 -14.32
N LEU A 208 -3.40 0.40 -14.37
CA LEU A 208 -3.19 -1.05 -14.50
C LEU A 208 -3.65 -1.77 -13.23
N TYR A 209 -3.32 -1.21 -12.06
CA TYR A 209 -3.72 -1.71 -10.75
C TYR A 209 -5.23 -1.75 -10.59
N THR A 210 -5.91 -0.62 -10.80
CA THR A 210 -7.38 -0.53 -10.70
C THR A 210 -8.06 -1.49 -11.67
N ARG A 211 -7.57 -1.57 -12.91
CA ARG A 211 -8.09 -2.52 -13.90
C ARG A 211 -7.84 -3.97 -13.49
N GLY A 212 -6.66 -4.26 -12.94
CA GLY A 212 -6.27 -5.58 -12.45
C GLY A 212 -7.19 -6.05 -11.34
N LEU A 213 -7.48 -5.19 -10.35
CA LEU A 213 -8.46 -5.46 -9.29
C LEU A 213 -9.86 -5.72 -9.86
N HIS A 214 -10.33 -4.83 -10.74
CA HIS A 214 -11.68 -4.95 -11.32
C HIS A 214 -11.87 -6.22 -12.14
N ARG A 215 -10.84 -6.65 -12.88
CA ARG A 215 -10.88 -7.83 -13.75
C ARG A 215 -10.35 -9.10 -13.08
N PHE A 216 -9.96 -9.06 -11.82
CA PHE A 216 -9.29 -10.18 -11.17
C PHE A 216 -10.07 -11.49 -11.22
N PRO A 217 -11.41 -11.53 -11.04
CA PRO A 217 -12.17 -12.78 -11.13
C PRO A 217 -12.12 -13.45 -12.50
N GLU A 218 -12.09 -12.67 -13.59
CA GLU A 218 -12.08 -13.20 -14.96
C GLU A 218 -10.67 -13.32 -15.56
N HIS A 219 -9.79 -12.38 -15.21
CA HIS A 219 -8.45 -12.20 -15.77
C HIS A 219 -7.43 -11.93 -14.63
N PRO A 220 -7.17 -12.93 -13.77
CA PRO A 220 -6.32 -12.76 -12.59
C PRO A 220 -4.89 -12.35 -12.95
N GLY A 221 -4.40 -12.75 -14.13
CA GLY A 221 -3.06 -12.44 -14.61
C GLY A 221 -2.74 -10.94 -14.62
N PHE A 222 -3.72 -10.06 -14.91
CA PHE A 222 -3.45 -8.61 -14.94
C PHE A 222 -2.96 -8.06 -13.61
N LEU A 223 -3.53 -8.53 -12.49
CA LEU A 223 -3.06 -8.11 -11.17
C LEU A 223 -1.79 -8.85 -10.78
N ILE A 224 -1.71 -10.16 -11.05
CA ILE A 224 -0.54 -10.98 -10.70
C ILE A 224 0.73 -10.44 -11.38
N ASP A 225 0.68 -10.22 -12.70
CA ASP A 225 1.81 -9.72 -13.49
C ASP A 225 2.25 -8.34 -13.01
N LEU A 226 1.30 -7.47 -12.66
CA LEU A 226 1.62 -6.15 -12.11
C LEU A 226 2.30 -6.27 -10.75
N LEU A 227 1.77 -7.10 -9.84
CA LEU A 227 2.39 -7.28 -8.52
C LEU A 227 3.80 -7.87 -8.64
N LEU A 228 4.04 -8.79 -9.59
CA LEU A 228 5.38 -9.31 -9.88
C LEU A 228 6.33 -8.22 -10.37
N ALA A 229 5.91 -7.42 -11.36
CA ALA A 229 6.73 -6.31 -11.86
C ALA A 229 7.10 -5.30 -10.77
N GLU A 230 6.20 -5.06 -9.82
CA GLU A 230 6.41 -4.13 -8.69
C GLU A 230 7.29 -4.74 -7.59
N ARG A 231 7.28 -6.08 -7.47
CA ARG A 231 8.25 -6.81 -6.63
C ARG A 231 9.63 -6.80 -7.27
N ASP A 232 9.76 -6.97 -8.59
CA ASP A 232 11.04 -6.86 -9.31
C ASP A 232 11.66 -5.48 -9.12
N ALA A 233 10.86 -4.42 -9.23
CA ALA A 233 11.30 -3.05 -9.02
C ALA A 233 11.82 -2.83 -7.59
N TYR A 234 11.11 -3.36 -6.59
CA TYR A 234 11.54 -3.25 -5.20
C TYR A 234 12.75 -4.14 -4.89
N GLN A 235 12.84 -5.35 -5.46
CA GLN A 235 14.02 -6.21 -5.36
C GLN A 235 15.27 -5.50 -5.90
N THR A 236 15.16 -4.82 -7.04
CA THR A 236 16.27 -4.05 -7.61
C THR A 236 16.77 -2.99 -6.63
N LEU A 237 15.86 -2.25 -5.98
CA LEU A 237 16.22 -1.29 -4.94
C LEU A 237 16.92 -1.94 -3.74
N VAL A 238 16.42 -3.11 -3.29
CA VAL A 238 17.01 -3.89 -2.19
C VAL A 238 18.45 -4.28 -2.54
N GLU A 239 18.69 -4.80 -3.75
CA GLU A 239 20.03 -5.20 -4.18
C GLU A 239 20.97 -4.00 -4.41
N ASP A 240 20.46 -2.86 -4.86
CA ASP A 240 21.26 -1.65 -5.05
C ASP A 240 21.71 -1.03 -3.72
N LEU A 241 20.83 -1.01 -2.71
CA LEU A 241 21.08 -0.34 -1.43
C LEU A 241 21.64 -1.27 -0.35
N ALA A 242 21.43 -2.58 -0.46
CA ALA A 242 21.89 -3.57 0.50
C ALA A 242 22.40 -4.87 -0.18
N PRO A 243 23.39 -4.77 -1.10
CA PRO A 243 23.81 -5.87 -1.96
C PRO A 243 24.32 -7.08 -1.18
N GLY A 244 23.64 -8.22 -1.35
CA GLY A 244 24.00 -9.49 -0.69
C GLY A 244 23.96 -9.42 0.84
N LYS A 245 23.13 -8.54 1.42
CA LYS A 245 22.97 -8.41 2.89
C LYS A 245 21.65 -8.97 3.40
N ILE A 246 20.66 -9.13 2.53
CA ILE A 246 19.30 -9.44 2.90
C ILE A 246 18.92 -10.80 2.35
N ARG A 247 18.46 -11.70 3.22
CA ARG A 247 17.88 -12.99 2.82
C ARG A 247 16.39 -12.79 2.57
N TYR A 248 15.89 -13.30 1.46
CA TYR A 248 14.47 -13.29 1.14
C TYR A 248 14.05 -14.47 0.26
N SER A 249 12.77 -14.83 0.28
CA SER A 249 12.12 -15.64 -0.75
C SER A 249 11.55 -14.73 -1.84
N TYR A 250 11.57 -15.22 -3.08
CA TYR A 250 10.85 -14.56 -4.15
C TYR A 250 10.40 -15.58 -5.19
N VAL A 251 9.10 -15.90 -5.21
CA VAL A 251 8.48 -16.60 -6.33
C VAL A 251 8.12 -15.59 -7.41
N ASP A 252 8.95 -15.54 -8.45
CA ASP A 252 8.98 -14.55 -9.53
C ASP A 252 8.12 -14.93 -10.75
N HIS A 253 7.43 -16.06 -10.69
CA HIS A 253 6.63 -16.58 -11.80
C HIS A 253 5.34 -17.21 -11.31
N TRP A 254 4.37 -17.34 -12.21
CA TRP A 254 3.13 -18.05 -11.99
C TRP A 254 2.73 -18.83 -13.25
N ASP A 255 1.97 -19.91 -13.07
CA ASP A 255 1.50 -20.75 -14.16
C ASP A 255 -0.01 -20.54 -14.38
N ALA A 256 -0.37 -20.08 -15.58
CA ALA A 256 -1.75 -19.76 -15.93
C ALA A 256 -2.67 -21.00 -15.87
N ASP A 257 -2.18 -22.17 -16.28
CA ASP A 257 -2.94 -23.41 -16.27
C ASP A 257 -3.19 -23.90 -14.83
N SER A 258 -2.19 -23.80 -13.95
CA SER A 258 -2.30 -24.09 -12.52
C SER A 258 -3.31 -23.18 -11.84
N VAL A 259 -3.24 -21.87 -12.10
CA VAL A 259 -4.21 -20.90 -11.57
C VAL A 259 -5.61 -21.19 -12.11
N ALA A 260 -5.77 -21.47 -13.40
CA ALA A 260 -7.07 -21.83 -13.98
C ALA A 260 -7.67 -23.09 -13.33
N LYS A 261 -6.86 -24.12 -13.04
CA LYS A 261 -7.30 -25.31 -12.30
C LYS A 261 -7.73 -24.99 -10.87
N ARG A 262 -7.00 -24.12 -10.16
CA ARG A 262 -7.38 -23.66 -8.81
C ARG A 262 -8.71 -22.91 -8.83
N ILE A 263 -8.92 -22.03 -9.80
CA ILE A 263 -10.16 -21.27 -9.98
C ILE A 263 -11.34 -22.18 -10.33
N ALA A 264 -11.12 -23.21 -11.15
CA ALA A 264 -12.16 -24.19 -11.48
C ALA A 264 -12.66 -24.97 -10.25
N VAL A 265 -11.79 -25.21 -9.27
CA VAL A 265 -12.16 -25.87 -8.00
C VAL A 265 -12.74 -24.88 -7.00
N ARG A 266 -12.12 -23.70 -6.87
CA ARG A 266 -12.52 -22.65 -5.94
C ARG A 266 -12.54 -21.30 -6.66
N PRO A 267 -13.70 -20.89 -7.21
CA PRO A 267 -13.86 -19.63 -7.91
C PRO A 267 -13.41 -18.42 -7.09
N ILE A 268 -12.93 -17.38 -7.78
CA ILE A 268 -12.61 -16.09 -7.17
C ILE A 268 -13.93 -15.35 -6.95
N VAL A 269 -14.42 -15.40 -5.72
CA VAL A 269 -15.66 -14.73 -5.31
C VAL A 269 -15.47 -14.12 -3.94
N ASN A 270 -16.09 -12.96 -3.71
CA ASN A 270 -16.32 -12.43 -2.38
C ASN A 270 -17.79 -12.73 -2.06
N ALA A 271 -18.04 -13.71 -1.17
CA ALA A 271 -19.39 -14.22 -0.91
C ALA A 271 -20.32 -13.17 -0.25
N HIS A 272 -19.73 -12.12 0.31
CA HIS A 272 -20.44 -11.04 0.99
C HIS A 272 -20.72 -9.83 0.08
N LEU A 273 -20.19 -9.85 -1.15
CA LEU A 273 -20.36 -8.76 -2.09
C LEU A 273 -21.71 -8.84 -2.81
N LYS A 274 -22.57 -7.84 -2.60
CA LYS A 274 -23.79 -7.68 -3.38
C LYS A 274 -23.51 -6.92 -4.68
N ARG A 275 -23.93 -7.50 -5.81
CA ARG A 275 -23.75 -6.90 -7.14
C ARG A 275 -24.56 -5.61 -7.34
N PHE A 276 -25.73 -5.52 -6.70
CA PHE A 276 -26.58 -4.34 -6.69
C PHE A 276 -27.14 -4.18 -5.27
N TRP A 277 -27.20 -2.94 -4.80
CA TRP A 277 -27.89 -2.59 -3.55
C TRP A 277 -29.31 -2.15 -3.90
N ASP A 278 -30.25 -2.41 -2.99
CA ASP A 278 -31.61 -1.88 -3.06
C ASP A 278 -31.85 -0.76 -2.04
N ASP A 279 -33.04 -0.15 -2.06
CA ASP A 279 -33.39 0.94 -1.14
C ASP A 279 -33.33 0.50 0.34
N GLN A 280 -33.57 -0.80 0.62
CA GLN A 280 -33.49 -1.34 1.98
C GLN A 280 -32.05 -1.47 2.45
N ASP A 281 -31.11 -1.77 1.55
CA ASP A 281 -29.67 -1.83 1.85
C ASP A 281 -29.09 -0.47 2.25
N ILE A 282 -29.64 0.62 1.70
CA ILE A 282 -29.23 1.99 2.04
C ILE A 282 -29.81 2.39 3.41
N ASP A 283 -31.09 2.10 3.64
CA ASP A 283 -31.83 2.53 4.84
C ASP A 283 -31.57 1.67 6.09
N SER A 284 -31.11 0.42 5.93
CA SER A 284 -30.84 -0.53 7.04
C SER A 284 -29.46 -0.38 7.70
N SER A 285 -28.70 0.65 7.33
CA SER A 285 -27.41 0.96 7.95
C SER A 285 -27.57 1.08 9.47
N PRO A 286 -26.72 0.41 10.28
CA PRO A 286 -26.92 0.32 11.73
C PRO A 286 -27.11 1.70 12.36
N ASP A 287 -28.14 1.78 13.21
CA ASP A 287 -28.68 2.96 13.87
C ASP A 287 -27.59 3.94 14.35
N ARG A 288 -27.82 5.24 14.14
CA ARG A 288 -26.94 6.38 14.47
C ARG A 288 -26.73 6.56 15.99
N SER A 289 -27.22 5.64 16.81
CA SER A 289 -27.43 5.82 18.24
C SER A 289 -26.96 4.65 19.10
N ALA A 290 -25.83 4.01 18.81
CA ALA A 290 -25.13 3.22 19.81
C ALA A 290 -23.63 3.08 19.51
N ASP A 291 -22.86 2.99 20.59
CA ASP A 291 -21.44 2.70 20.69
C ASP A 291 -20.46 3.80 20.26
N SER A 292 -20.04 4.55 21.30
CA SER A 292 -18.77 5.26 21.34
C SER A 292 -17.66 4.29 20.96
N ALA A 293 -16.97 4.56 19.85
CA ALA A 293 -15.71 3.91 19.54
C ALA A 293 -14.78 4.04 20.77
N PRO A 294 -14.06 2.98 21.16
CA PRO A 294 -13.06 3.12 22.21
C PRO A 294 -12.09 4.22 21.80
N LEU A 295 -11.91 5.22 22.66
CA LEU A 295 -10.87 6.22 22.52
C LEU A 295 -9.54 5.45 22.40
N PHE A 296 -8.91 5.52 21.23
CA PHE A 296 -7.60 4.94 21.03
C PHE A 296 -6.60 5.76 21.85
N GLU A 297 -6.26 5.27 23.04
CA GLU A 297 -5.08 5.70 23.78
C GLU A 297 -3.85 5.11 23.06
N ALA A 298 -3.34 5.86 22.08
CA ALA A 298 -1.97 5.64 21.65
C ALA A 298 -1.10 5.88 22.88
N GLY A 299 -0.29 4.90 23.27
CA GLY A 299 0.65 5.05 24.36
C GLY A 299 1.42 6.36 24.23
N GLN A 300 1.29 7.22 25.22
CA GLN A 300 2.18 8.36 25.41
C GLN A 300 3.57 7.79 25.69
N ASN A 301 4.45 7.78 24.68
CA ASN A 301 5.92 7.64 24.70
C ASN A 301 6.32 7.66 23.22
N ASP A 302 7.06 8.59 22.62
CA ASP A 302 7.95 9.65 23.07
C ASP A 302 7.70 10.89 22.19
N ASP A 303 7.37 12.03 22.80
CA ASP A 303 7.64 13.34 22.20
C ASP A 303 9.16 13.59 22.27
N HIS A 304 9.91 12.97 21.35
CA HIS A 304 11.27 13.41 21.05
C HIS A 304 11.25 14.18 19.75
N VAL A 305 10.89 15.46 19.86
CA VAL A 305 11.35 16.49 18.93
C VAL A 305 12.58 17.15 19.58
N PRO A 306 13.81 16.76 19.24
CA PRO A 306 14.94 17.62 19.55
C PRO A 306 14.94 18.78 18.55
N ARG A 307 14.68 19.98 19.08
CA ARG A 307 15.22 21.19 18.48
C ARG A 307 16.74 21.19 18.63
N ASP A 308 17.37 21.85 17.66
CA ASP A 308 18.79 22.21 17.55
C ASP A 308 19.73 21.16 16.95
N ILE A 309 19.97 21.30 15.63
CA ILE A 309 21.32 21.12 15.07
C ILE A 309 21.63 22.33 14.18
N ALA A 310 22.61 23.10 14.63
CA ALA A 310 23.26 24.15 13.87
C ALA A 310 23.94 23.56 12.62
N SER A 311 23.88 24.35 11.55
CA SER A 311 24.59 24.19 10.28
C SER A 311 26.06 23.77 10.45
N ASP A 312 26.44 22.60 9.95
CA ASP A 312 27.64 22.44 9.11
C ASP A 312 27.70 21.05 8.48
N SER A 313 27.48 20.95 7.16
CA SER A 313 28.14 19.95 6.31
C SER A 313 27.83 20.26 4.84
N GLY A 314 28.80 20.89 4.17
CA GLY A 314 28.80 20.99 2.72
C GLY A 314 28.93 19.62 2.08
N ILE A 315 27.81 19.01 1.72
CA ILE A 315 27.72 17.87 0.81
C ILE A 315 26.62 18.19 -0.19
N SER A 316 27.01 18.31 -1.47
CA SER A 316 26.09 18.50 -2.59
C SER A 316 25.11 17.33 -2.67
N PRO A 317 23.79 17.57 -2.86
CA PRO A 317 22.85 16.49 -3.12
C PRO A 317 23.28 15.78 -4.42
N ARG A 318 23.51 14.47 -4.36
CA ARG A 318 23.51 13.66 -5.59
C ARG A 318 22.06 13.50 -6.00
N HIS A 319 21.71 14.09 -7.13
CA HIS A 319 20.43 13.91 -7.78
C HIS A 319 20.29 12.42 -8.15
N VAL A 320 19.44 11.68 -7.44
CA VAL A 320 18.97 10.37 -7.92
C VAL A 320 17.87 10.69 -8.92
N SER A 321 18.16 10.48 -10.21
CA SER A 321 17.18 10.61 -11.28
C SER A 321 16.14 9.49 -11.12
N TRP A 322 14.86 9.84 -10.99
CA TRP A 322 13.74 8.91 -10.84
C TRP A 322 13.33 8.20 -12.16
N ASP A 323 14.25 8.04 -13.10
CA ASP A 323 14.03 7.36 -14.37
C ASP A 323 14.84 6.06 -14.43
N VAL A 324 14.24 4.96 -13.99
CA VAL A 324 14.76 3.62 -14.29
C VAL A 324 14.49 3.33 -15.76
N HIS A 325 15.52 3.41 -16.60
CA HIS A 325 15.48 3.05 -18.01
C HIS A 325 15.23 1.54 -18.18
N LEU A 326 14.01 1.18 -18.59
CA LEU A 326 13.71 -0.10 -19.23
C LEU A 326 14.13 -0.01 -20.70
N ASN A 327 15.38 -0.33 -21.02
CA ASN A 327 15.76 -0.60 -22.42
C ASN A 327 15.53 -2.07 -22.73
N GLY A 328 14.34 -2.36 -23.26
CA GLY A 328 14.06 -3.58 -24.02
C GLY A 328 14.81 -3.56 -25.34
N SER A 329 15.45 -4.68 -25.64
CA SER A 329 16.16 -4.98 -26.88
C SER A 329 15.26 -4.83 -28.12
N GLU A 330 15.53 -3.83 -28.96
CA GLU A 330 15.08 -3.85 -30.36
C GLU A 330 15.98 -4.81 -31.15
N THR A 331 15.43 -5.97 -31.50
CA THR A 331 15.98 -6.83 -32.54
C THR A 331 15.84 -6.12 -33.89
N SER A 332 16.96 -5.78 -34.52
CA SER A 332 16.98 -5.29 -35.89
C SER A 332 16.54 -6.41 -36.85
N LEU A 333 15.50 -6.14 -37.62
CA LEU A 333 15.17 -6.93 -38.81
C LEU A 333 16.00 -6.40 -39.98
N ASP A 334 16.92 -7.25 -40.40
CA ASP A 334 17.70 -7.19 -41.62
C ASP A 334 16.78 -7.21 -42.85
N SER A 335 16.81 -6.16 -43.66
CA SER A 335 16.27 -6.18 -45.02
C SER A 335 17.30 -5.56 -45.96
N GLY A 336 17.87 -6.42 -46.81
CA GLY A 336 18.99 -6.15 -47.70
C GLY A 336 18.73 -5.16 -48.86
N PRO A 337 19.73 -5.02 -49.77
CA PRO A 337 19.91 -3.82 -50.57
C PRO A 337 19.16 -3.87 -51.90
N THR A 338 18.52 -2.75 -52.26
CA THR A 338 18.08 -2.48 -53.63
C THR A 338 19.20 -1.79 -54.42
N MET A 339 19.76 -2.49 -55.40
CA MET A 339 20.53 -1.91 -56.51
C MET A 339 19.61 -1.23 -57.51
N GLY A 340 20.17 -0.24 -58.22
CA GLY A 340 19.42 0.73 -59.02
C GLY A 340 18.84 0.24 -60.34
N LYS A 341 17.98 1.09 -60.91
CA LYS A 341 18.22 1.83 -62.16
C LYS A 341 17.27 3.00 -62.25
#